data_AF-A0A7L2TCK5-F1
#
_entry.id   AF-A0A7L2TCK5-F1
#
_cell.length_a   1.000
_cell.length_b   1.000
_cell.length_c   1.000
_cell.angle_alpha   90.00
_cell.angle_beta   90.00
_cell.angle_gamma   90.00
#
_symmetry.space_group_name_H-M   'P 1'
#
loop_
_entity.id
_entity.type
_entity.pdbx_description
1 polymer ?
#
loop_
_entity_poly.entity_id
_entity_poly.type
_entity_poly.pdbx_seq_one_letter_code
_entity_poly.pdbx_strand_id
1 'polypeptide(L)' 'CPKGWIGHSGVCSFLSRDKRSWEQDKACCFSLGASLTVLEDREMEFLFPFSRERDYWLGLRR' A
#
# COMPACT_ATOMS: atom_id res chain seq x y z
N CYS A 1 2.53 0.39 13.94
CA CYS A 1 2.32 -0.54 12.81
C CYS A 1 3.01 -1.85 13.07
N PRO A 2 2.54 -2.98 12.52
CA PRO A 2 3.22 -4.27 12.64
C PRO A 2 4.65 -4.20 12.09
N LYS A 3 5.52 -5.13 12.52
CA LYS A 3 6.90 -5.18 12.03
C LYS A 3 6.91 -5.35 10.50
N GLY A 4 7.67 -4.51 9.80
CA GLY A 4 7.76 -4.51 8.33
C GLY A 4 6.73 -3.64 7.61
N TRP A 5 5.86 -2.95 8.34
CA TRP A 5 4.91 -1.97 7.80
C TRP A 5 5.46 -0.56 7.98
N ILE A 6 5.04 0.34 7.11
CA ILE A 6 5.43 1.74 7.16
C ILE A 6 4.30 2.55 7.81
N GLY A 7 4.61 3.27 8.88
CA GLY A 7 3.64 4.07 9.63
C GLY A 7 3.83 5.55 9.40
N HIS A 8 2.75 6.24 9.03
CA HIS A 8 2.73 7.71 8.93
C HIS A 8 1.37 8.26 9.33
N SER A 9 1.35 9.31 10.16
CA SER A 9 0.13 9.99 10.60
C SER A 9 -1.00 9.11 11.17
N GLY A 10 -0.65 7.99 11.82
CA GLY A 10 -1.63 7.03 12.37
C GLY A 10 -2.12 5.97 11.38
N VAL A 11 -1.69 6.04 10.12
CA VAL A 11 -1.95 5.04 9.08
C VAL A 11 -0.77 4.09 8.97
N CYS A 12 -1.05 2.81 8.74
CA CYS A 12 -0.06 1.75 8.54
C CYS A 12 -0.20 1.16 7.15
N SER A 13 0.82 1.36 6.32
CA SER A 13 0.85 0.92 4.92
C SER A 13 1.82 -0.26 4.75
N PHE A 14 1.38 -1.28 4.02
CA PHE A 14 2.22 -2.40 3.63
C PHE A 14 2.58 -2.30 2.16
N LEU A 15 3.89 -2.27 1.87
CA LEU A 15 4.38 -2.30 0.49
C LEU A 15 4.71 -3.75 0.11
N SER A 16 3.85 -4.35 -0.73
CA SER A 16 4.08 -5.68 -1.28
C SER A 16 5.37 -5.67 -2.12
N ARG A 17 6.25 -6.65 -1.89
CA ARG A 17 7.49 -6.82 -2.66
C ARG A 17 7.31 -7.73 -3.87
N ASP A 18 6.20 -8.45 -3.91
CA ASP A 18 5.91 -9.42 -4.96
C ASP A 18 5.16 -8.74 -6.11
N LYS A 19 5.51 -9.09 -7.35
CA LYS A 19 4.73 -8.66 -8.51
C LYS A 19 3.47 -9.53 -8.61
N ARG A 20 2.32 -8.95 -8.28
CA ARG A 20 1.01 -9.63 -8.33
C ARG A 20 0.01 -8.82 -9.15
N SER A 21 -1.10 -9.44 -9.54
CA SER A 21 -2.22 -8.71 -10.13
C SER A 21 -2.91 -7.84 -9.07
N TRP A 22 -3.69 -6.85 -9.51
CA TRP A 22 -4.44 -5.99 -8.60
C TRP A 22 -5.39 -6.79 -7.68
N GLU A 23 -6.07 -7.81 -8.23
CA GLU A 23 -6.96 -8.68 -7.47
C GLU A 23 -6.21 -9.51 -6.42
N GLN A 24 -5.02 -9.99 -6.78
CA GLN A 24 -4.17 -10.75 -5.87
C GLN A 24 -3.63 -9.89 -4.73
N ASP A 25 -3.20 -8.66 -5.01
CA ASP A 25 -2.76 -7.73 -3.97
C ASP A 25 -3.93 -7.28 -3.08
N LYS A 26 -5.12 -7.06 -3.66
CA LYS A 26 -6.34 -6.83 -2.86
C LYS A 26 -6.63 -7.98 -1.91
N ALA A 27 -6.59 -9.22 -2.40
CA ALA A 27 -6.80 -10.42 -1.58
C ALA A 27 -5.71 -10.55 -0.49
N CYS A 28 -4.46 -10.22 -0.81
CA CYS A 28 -3.37 -10.23 0.15
C CYS A 28 -3.57 -9.18 1.25
N CYS A 29 -3.88 -7.93 0.91
CA CYS A 29 -4.19 -6.90 1.89
C CYS A 29 -5.33 -7.35 2.81
N PHE A 30 -6.40 -7.93 2.23
CA PHE A 30 -7.51 -8.45 3.01
C PHE A 30 -7.11 -9.58 3.97
N SER A 31 -6.26 -10.51 3.53
CA SER A 31 -5.73 -11.58 4.38
C SER A 31 -4.85 -11.08 5.54
N LEU A 32 -4.26 -9.90 5.38
CA LEU A 32 -3.46 -9.21 6.39
C LEU A 32 -4.31 -8.33 7.32
N GLY A 33 -5.64 -8.35 7.20
CA GLY A 33 -6.54 -7.49 7.96
C GLY A 33 -6.48 -6.02 7.54
N ALA A 34 -6.05 -5.75 6.31
CA ALA A 34 -5.93 -4.41 5.75
C ALA A 34 -6.72 -4.29 4.43
N SER A 35 -6.74 -3.09 3.87
CA SER A 35 -7.28 -2.79 2.55
C SER A 35 -6.21 -2.15 1.68
N LEU A 36 -6.38 -2.19 0.36
CA LEU A 36 -5.54 -1.41 -0.55
C LEU A 36 -5.74 0.07 -0.24
N THR A 37 -4.64 0.79 -0.02
CA THR A 37 -4.63 2.22 0.30
C THR A 37 -5.15 3.04 -0.89
N VAL A 38 -6.08 3.95 -0.62
CA VAL A 38 -6.37 5.10 -1.49
C VAL A 38 -5.43 6.20 -1.04
N LEU A 39 -4.58 6.71 -1.93
CA LEU A 39 -3.66 7.78 -1.58
C LEU A 39 -4.44 9.09 -1.38
N GLU A 40 -4.44 9.61 -0.16
CA GLU A 40 -4.74 11.01 0.10
C GLU A 40 -3.45 11.84 0.01
N ASP A 41 -3.57 13.16 -0.16
CA ASP A 41 -2.43 14.07 -0.33
C ASP A 41 -1.38 13.91 0.79
N ARG A 42 -1.86 13.67 2.02
CA ARG A 42 -1.02 13.42 3.21
C ARG A 42 -0.16 12.16 3.09
N GLU A 43 -0.66 11.10 2.46
CA GLU A 43 0.11 9.86 2.31
C GLU A 43 0.99 9.90 1.07
N MET A 44 0.64 10.73 0.09
CA MET A 44 1.41 10.87 -1.15
C MET A 44 2.83 11.35 -0.87
N GLU A 45 3.03 12.38 -0.05
CA GLU A 45 4.39 12.89 0.28
C GLU A 45 5.30 11.80 0.88
N PHE A 46 4.71 10.89 1.65
CA PHE A 46 5.45 9.85 2.36
C PHE A 46 5.63 8.57 1.53
N LEU A 47 4.67 8.22 0.68
CA LEU A 47 4.70 7.00 -0.14
C LEU A 47 5.38 7.23 -1.51
N PHE A 48 5.46 8.47 -1.99
CA PHE A 48 6.05 8.83 -3.28
C PHE A 48 7.54 8.46 -3.43
N PRO A 49 8.41 8.58 -2.39
CA PRO A 49 9.78 8.11 -2.51
C PRO A 49 9.88 6.61 -2.85
N PHE A 50 8.96 5.78 -2.34
CA PHE A 50 8.96 4.34 -2.57
C PHE A 50 8.50 3.97 -3.98
N SER A 51 7.62 4.78 -4.60
CA SER A 51 7.15 4.54 -5.97
C SER A 51 8.22 4.85 -7.03
N ARG A 52 9.31 5.53 -6.69
CA ARG A 52 10.43 5.79 -7.61
C ARG A 52 11.17 4.53 -8.03
N GLU A 53 11.16 3.50 -7.18
CA GLU A 53 11.87 2.25 -7.42
C GLU A 53 10.97 1.16 -8.03
N ARG A 54 9.66 1.25 -7.83
CA ARG A 54 8.70 0.22 -8.23
C ARG A 54 7.27 0.75 -8.27
N ASP A 55 6.48 0.23 -9.20
CA ASP A 55 5.04 0.49 -9.23
C ASP A 55 4.31 -0.37 -8.18
N TYR A 56 3.29 0.23 -7.54
CA TYR A 56 2.44 -0.43 -6.55
C TYR A 56 0.97 -0.30 -6.93
N TRP A 57 0.19 -1.35 -6.69
CA TRP A 57 -1.26 -1.28 -6.82
C TRP A 57 -1.88 -0.47 -5.68
N LEU A 58 -2.81 0.42 -6.05
CA LEU A 58 -3.59 1.24 -5.12
C LEU A 58 -5.06 0.80 -5.13
N GLY A 59 -5.81 1.25 -4.12
CA GLY A 59 -7.22 0.93 -3.94
C GLY A 59 -8.19 1.56 -4.96
N LEU A 60 -7.70 2.11 -6.07
CA LEU A 60 -8.50 2.73 -7.11
C LEU A 60 -9.02 1.68 -8.09
N ARG A 61 -10.33 1.65 -8.35
CA ARG A 61 -10.96 0.80 -9.37
C ARG A 61 -11.95 1.64 -10.17
N ARG A 62 -11.96 1.46 -11.50
CA ARG A 62 -12.91 2.10 -12.42
C ARG A 62 -14.16 1.25 -12.62
#